data_AF-A0A5D2RNR2-F1
#
_entry.id   AF-A0A5D2RNR2-F1
#
_cell.length_a   1.000
_cell.length_b   1.000
_cell.length_c   1.000
_cell.angle_alpha   90.00
_cell.angle_beta   90.00
_cell.angle_gamma   90.00
#
_symmetry.space_group_name_H-M   'P 1'
#
loop_
_entity.id
_entity.type
_entity.pdbx_description
1 polymer ?
#
loop_
_entity_poly.entity_id
_entity_poly.type
_entity_poly.pdbx_seq_one_letter_code
_entity_poly.pdbx_strand_id
1 'polypeptide(L)'
;MDVDMNEFQNLLQMILVNADLNQTKPEAATCCNDEMPVSDLLTKIEADEESKGKFSDFNGLDGDRIKHGKYSFPHSLVPTLETIIGAYGDISATSKMNPSITEMVYIMFCASVKEMNDLRLEEITEDRILKWRDAIKDALRISFKVDFAMEHLKKIACAYIGQIERQKLKDLAMRISRLEDDLNFRKQELAKAYKQSKVYIDVADNFNGKLVSWGMFQSCA
;
A
#
# COMPACT_ATOMS: atom_id res chain seq x y z
N MET A 1 1.75 23.83 -40.04
CA MET A 1 2.79 23.05 -40.75
C MET A 1 3.24 21.99 -39.77
N ASP A 2 2.60 20.83 -39.89
CA ASP A 2 2.88 19.66 -39.07
C ASP A 2 4.31 19.21 -39.32
N VAL A 3 5.07 19.04 -38.25
CA VAL A 3 6.32 18.28 -38.31
C VAL A 3 5.90 16.85 -38.64
N ASP A 4 6.44 16.29 -39.73
CA ASP A 4 6.18 14.90 -40.09
C ASP A 4 6.62 14.01 -38.93
N MET A 5 5.63 13.47 -38.21
CA MET A 5 5.83 12.64 -37.03
C MET A 5 6.67 11.39 -37.34
N ASN A 6 6.66 10.92 -38.60
CA ASN A 6 7.53 9.82 -39.04
C ASN A 6 8.99 10.26 -39.20
N GLU A 7 9.24 11.46 -39.75
CA GLU A 7 10.60 11.99 -39.90
C GLU A 7 11.22 12.29 -38.52
N PHE A 8 10.41 12.80 -37.58
CA PHE A 8 10.82 13.00 -36.19
C PHE A 8 11.09 11.67 -35.45
N GLN A 9 10.24 10.65 -35.62
CA GLN A 9 10.45 9.31 -35.05
C GLN A 9 11.73 8.65 -35.58
N ASN A 10 11.97 8.71 -36.90
CA ASN A 10 13.18 8.17 -37.52
C ASN A 10 14.45 8.86 -37.03
N LEU A 11 14.43 10.19 -36.88
CA LEU A 11 15.55 10.95 -36.34
C LEU A 11 15.81 10.62 -34.86
N LEU A 12 14.74 10.47 -34.06
CA LEU A 12 14.83 10.09 -32.65
C LEU A 12 15.47 8.70 -32.50
N GLN A 13 15.10 7.77 -33.37
CA GLN A 13 15.63 6.41 -33.40
C GLN A 13 17.10 6.38 -33.86
N MET A 14 17.49 7.23 -34.82
CA MET A 14 18.88 7.38 -35.25
C MET A 14 19.77 8.00 -34.15
N ILE A 15 19.28 9.02 -33.42
CA ILE A 15 20.01 9.64 -32.31
C ILE A 15 20.15 8.66 -31.13
N LEU A 16 19.12 7.88 -30.82
CA LEU A 16 19.17 6.86 -29.76
C LEU A 16 20.12 5.69 -30.09
N VAL A 17 20.26 5.32 -31.36
CA VAL A 17 21.19 4.27 -31.81
C VAL A 17 22.65 4.75 -31.80
N ASN A 18 22.90 6.04 -32.03
CA ASN A 18 24.24 6.63 -32.04
C ASN A 18 24.67 7.22 -30.69
N ALA A 19 23.74 7.41 -29.75
CA ALA A 19 24.05 7.71 -28.37
C ALA A 19 24.58 6.43 -27.73
N ASP A 20 25.89 6.37 -27.51
CA ASP A 20 26.51 5.36 -26.65
C ASP A 20 25.81 5.45 -25.29
N LEU A 21 24.82 4.57 -25.06
CA LEU A 21 24.15 4.40 -23.78
C LEU A 21 25.13 3.72 -22.83
N ASN A 22 26.19 4.45 -22.46
CA ASN A 22 26.79 4.23 -21.16
C ASN A 22 25.68 4.48 -20.16
N GLN A 23 25.20 3.38 -19.60
CA GLN A 23 24.18 3.31 -18.58
C GLN A 23 24.64 4.12 -17.36
N THR A 24 24.47 5.43 -17.37
CA THR A 24 24.30 6.19 -16.13
C THR A 24 22.93 5.81 -15.62
N LYS A 25 22.92 4.69 -14.88
CA LYS A 25 21.91 4.31 -13.90
C LYS A 25 21.26 5.59 -13.37
N PRO A 26 19.95 5.81 -13.52
CA PRO A 26 19.32 6.93 -12.85
C PRO A 26 19.64 6.73 -11.37
N GLU A 27 20.33 7.71 -10.77
CA GLU A 27 20.59 7.71 -9.34
C GLU A 27 19.27 7.39 -8.66
N ALA A 28 19.26 6.25 -7.98
CA ALA A 28 18.14 5.81 -7.19
C ALA A 28 17.97 6.88 -6.11
N ALA A 29 17.08 7.83 -6.37
CA ALA A 29 16.40 8.55 -5.32
C ALA A 29 15.61 7.48 -4.55
N THR A 30 16.29 6.91 -3.57
CA THR A 30 15.73 6.10 -2.51
C THR A 30 14.60 6.90 -1.88
N CYS A 31 13.36 6.52 -2.20
CA CYS A 31 12.21 6.88 -1.40
C CYS A 31 11.43 5.61 -1.12
N CYS A 32 11.59 5.14 0.12
CA CYS A 32 10.65 4.35 0.89
C CYS A 32 10.38 2.94 0.35
N ASN A 33 11.39 2.08 0.40
CA ASN A 33 11.16 0.65 0.60
C ASN A 33 10.77 0.41 2.07
N ASP A 34 9.57 0.81 2.45
CA ASP A 34 8.83 0.14 3.53
C ASP A 34 7.74 -0.69 2.87
N GLU A 35 8.16 -1.64 2.04
CA GLU A 35 7.31 -2.78 1.72
C GLU A 35 7.21 -3.60 3.00
N MET A 36 6.23 -3.31 3.85
CA MET A 36 5.63 -4.41 4.60
C MET A 36 5.02 -5.32 3.53
N PRO A 37 5.60 -6.51 3.25
CA PRO A 37 4.99 -7.34 2.25
C PRO A 37 3.62 -7.72 2.79
N VAL A 38 2.58 -7.58 1.98
CA VAL A 38 1.17 -7.92 2.29
C VAL A 38 1.03 -9.29 2.97
N SER A 39 1.97 -10.20 2.70
CA SER A 39 2.09 -11.49 3.37
C SER A 39 2.31 -11.40 4.88
N ASP A 40 3.06 -10.41 5.37
CA ASP A 40 3.51 -10.34 6.77
C ASP A 40 2.37 -10.08 7.77
N LEU A 41 1.40 -9.23 7.43
CA LEU A 41 0.26 -8.99 8.33
C LEU A 41 -0.66 -10.21 8.39
N LEU A 42 -0.93 -10.85 7.25
CA LEU A 42 -1.78 -12.04 7.22
C LEU A 42 -1.11 -13.22 7.93
N THR A 43 0.20 -13.41 7.76
CA THR A 43 0.94 -14.43 8.51
C THR A 43 0.93 -14.13 10.00
N LYS A 44 1.09 -12.88 10.44
CA LYS A 44 0.97 -12.48 11.86
C LYS A 44 -0.42 -12.77 12.43
N ILE A 45 -1.48 -12.61 11.65
CA ILE A 45 -2.85 -12.94 12.08
C ILE A 45 -2.99 -14.45 12.31
N GLU A 46 -2.36 -15.27 11.48
CA GLU A 46 -2.45 -16.74 11.58
C GLU A 46 -1.49 -17.33 12.61
N ALA A 47 -0.34 -16.70 12.85
CA ALA A 47 0.70 -17.17 13.76
C ALA A 47 0.19 -17.43 15.19
N ASP A 48 0.38 -18.65 15.69
CA ASP A 48 0.02 -19.02 17.07
C ASP A 48 1.07 -18.52 18.08
N GLU A 49 1.20 -17.20 18.14
CA GLU A 49 2.03 -16.50 19.13
C GLU A 49 1.24 -16.23 20.41
N GLU A 50 1.94 -16.16 21.53
CA GLU A 50 1.36 -15.74 22.81
C GLU A 50 0.76 -14.34 22.69
N SER A 51 -0.42 -14.17 23.31
CA SER A 51 -1.16 -12.91 23.31
C SER A 51 -0.31 -11.81 23.97
N LYS A 52 -0.13 -10.69 23.28
CA LYS A 52 0.54 -9.49 23.82
C LYS A 52 -0.48 -8.48 24.34
N GLY A 53 -1.74 -8.63 23.97
CA GLY A 53 -2.84 -7.75 24.37
C GLY A 53 -3.07 -7.72 25.88
N LYS A 54 -3.16 -6.51 26.44
CA LYS A 54 -3.45 -6.27 27.85
C LYS A 54 -4.81 -5.63 28.03
N PHE A 55 -5.40 -5.83 29.20
CA PHE A 55 -6.66 -5.21 29.58
C PHE A 55 -6.62 -3.67 29.46
N SER A 56 -5.46 -3.07 29.73
CA SER A 56 -5.22 -1.63 29.59
C SER A 56 -5.27 -1.10 28.16
N ASP A 57 -5.25 -1.97 27.16
CA ASP A 57 -5.18 -1.57 25.75
C ASP A 57 -6.56 -1.20 25.18
N PHE A 58 -7.60 -1.34 25.99
CA PHE A 58 -8.98 -1.04 25.65
C PHE A 58 -9.54 0.07 26.54
N ASN A 59 -10.18 1.04 25.91
CA ASN A 59 -10.78 2.17 26.61
C ASN A 59 -12.16 1.81 27.19
N GLY A 60 -12.55 2.49 28.27
CA GLY A 60 -13.89 2.41 28.83
C GLY A 60 -14.20 1.10 29.56
N LEU A 61 -13.17 0.40 30.04
CA LEU A 61 -13.31 -0.81 30.86
C LEU A 61 -13.37 -0.53 32.38
N ASP A 62 -13.14 0.73 32.76
CA ASP A 62 -13.21 1.20 34.14
C ASP A 62 -14.65 1.43 34.61
N GLY A 63 -14.82 1.50 35.94
CA GLY A 63 -16.08 1.83 36.58
C GLY A 63 -16.95 0.62 36.93
N ASP A 64 -18.22 0.89 37.24
CA ASP A 64 -19.16 -0.11 37.72
C ASP A 64 -19.50 -1.16 36.65
N ARG A 65 -19.74 -2.39 37.10
CA ARG A 65 -20.03 -3.53 36.24
C ARG A 65 -21.44 -4.05 36.45
N ILE A 66 -22.09 -4.45 35.37
CA ILE A 66 -23.42 -5.07 35.37
C ILE A 66 -23.27 -6.58 35.22
N LYS A 67 -23.98 -7.34 36.06
CA LYS A 67 -24.07 -8.79 35.91
C LYS A 67 -24.93 -9.16 34.71
N HIS A 68 -24.39 -10.00 33.85
CA HIS A 68 -25.09 -10.66 32.76
C HIS A 68 -24.84 -12.17 32.87
N GLY A 69 -25.84 -12.90 33.35
CA GLY A 69 -25.71 -14.32 33.67
C GLY A 69 -24.66 -14.58 34.75
N LYS A 70 -23.57 -15.26 34.39
CA LYS A 70 -22.48 -15.66 35.31
C LYS A 70 -21.35 -14.64 35.41
N TYR A 71 -21.34 -13.64 34.53
CA TYR A 71 -20.22 -12.70 34.36
C TYR A 71 -20.65 -11.26 34.63
N SER A 72 -19.69 -10.39 34.90
CA SER A 72 -19.88 -8.98 35.20
C SER A 72 -19.13 -8.11 34.18
N PHE A 73 -19.85 -7.28 33.44
CA PHE A 73 -19.30 -6.50 32.33
C PHE A 73 -19.31 -5.00 32.62
N PRO A 74 -18.30 -4.23 32.16
CA PRO A 74 -18.39 -2.78 32.10
C PRO A 74 -19.64 -2.32 31.33
N HIS A 75 -20.30 -1.26 31.81
CA HIS A 75 -21.53 -0.73 31.19
C HIS A 75 -21.36 -0.43 29.69
N SER A 76 -20.18 0.05 29.30
CA SER A 76 -19.83 0.40 27.92
C SER A 76 -19.89 -0.78 26.94
N LEU A 77 -19.78 -2.02 27.45
CA LEU A 77 -19.74 -3.24 26.64
C LEU A 77 -21.09 -3.98 26.59
N VAL A 78 -22.05 -3.63 27.45
CA VAL A 78 -23.35 -4.32 27.51
C VAL A 78 -24.07 -4.32 26.16
N PRO A 79 -24.16 -3.20 25.41
CA PRO A 79 -24.80 -3.21 24.08
C PRO A 79 -24.11 -4.16 23.09
N THR A 80 -22.77 -4.22 23.12
CA THR A 80 -21.99 -5.13 22.27
C THR A 80 -22.24 -6.58 22.65
N LEU A 81 -22.25 -6.88 23.95
CA LEU A 81 -22.55 -8.22 24.48
C LEU A 81 -23.94 -8.69 24.03
N GLU A 82 -24.96 -7.85 24.20
CA GLU A 82 -26.34 -8.17 23.79
C GLU A 82 -26.45 -8.39 22.29
N THR A 83 -25.72 -7.60 21.49
CA THR A 83 -25.65 -7.80 20.03
C THR A 83 -25.03 -9.15 19.66
N ILE A 84 -23.93 -9.53 20.32
CA ILE A 84 -23.28 -10.82 20.11
C ILE A 84 -24.21 -11.97 20.51
N ILE A 85 -24.84 -11.89 21.69
CA ILE A 85 -25.77 -12.91 22.18
C ILE A 85 -26.99 -13.03 21.26
N GLY A 86 -27.53 -11.90 20.79
CA GLY A 86 -28.65 -11.90 19.86
C GLY A 86 -28.32 -12.54 18.51
N ALA A 87 -27.10 -12.37 18.01
CA ALA A 87 -26.68 -12.90 16.72
C ALA A 87 -26.16 -14.35 16.78
N TYR A 88 -25.42 -14.71 17.84
CA TYR A 88 -24.65 -15.96 17.92
C TYR A 88 -24.99 -16.82 19.15
N GLY A 89 -25.84 -16.34 20.04
CA GLY A 89 -26.14 -16.99 21.32
C GLY A 89 -25.02 -16.85 22.34
N ASP A 90 -25.03 -17.68 23.38
CA ASP A 90 -23.95 -17.71 24.37
C ASP A 90 -22.68 -18.37 23.78
N ILE A 91 -21.79 -17.52 23.27
CA ILE A 91 -20.50 -17.93 22.70
C ILE A 91 -19.55 -18.56 23.74
N SER A 92 -19.81 -18.39 25.04
CA SER A 92 -18.97 -18.89 26.14
C SER A 92 -19.39 -20.27 26.66
N ALA A 93 -20.55 -20.78 26.24
CA ALA A 93 -21.21 -21.96 26.82
C ALA A 93 -20.35 -23.23 26.82
N THR A 94 -19.40 -23.36 25.88
CA THR A 94 -18.50 -24.51 25.75
C THR A 94 -17.20 -24.38 26.55
N SER A 95 -16.94 -23.21 27.14
CA SER A 95 -15.73 -22.99 27.92
C SER A 95 -15.75 -23.76 29.24
N LYS A 96 -14.63 -24.41 29.56
CA LYS A 96 -14.42 -25.12 30.84
C LYS A 96 -13.46 -24.38 31.76
N MET A 97 -13.06 -23.16 31.39
CA MET A 97 -12.11 -22.36 32.16
C MET A 97 -12.75 -21.83 33.45
N ASN A 98 -11.88 -21.41 34.38
CA ASN A 98 -12.30 -20.73 35.59
C ASN A 98 -13.15 -19.48 35.25
N PRO A 99 -14.29 -19.25 35.92
CA PRO A 99 -15.17 -18.11 35.64
C PRO A 99 -14.47 -16.75 35.57
N SER A 100 -13.46 -16.50 36.42
CA SER A 100 -12.70 -15.24 36.41
C SER A 100 -11.85 -15.07 35.14
N ILE A 101 -11.23 -16.16 34.65
CA ILE A 101 -10.48 -16.15 33.40
C ILE A 101 -11.44 -15.96 32.22
N THR A 102 -12.55 -16.71 32.24
CA THR A 102 -13.58 -16.63 31.21
C THR A 102 -14.18 -15.23 31.11
N GLU A 103 -14.49 -14.60 32.25
CA GLU A 103 -14.98 -13.22 32.29
C GLU A 103 -13.98 -12.24 31.68
N MET A 104 -12.70 -12.33 32.06
CA MET A 104 -11.65 -11.46 31.52
C MET A 104 -11.56 -11.57 29.99
N VAL A 105 -11.48 -12.78 29.46
CA VAL A 105 -11.40 -13.02 28.00
C VAL A 105 -12.66 -12.54 27.30
N TYR A 106 -13.85 -12.73 27.89
CA TYR A 106 -15.10 -12.25 27.31
C TYR A 106 -15.15 -10.72 27.26
N ILE A 107 -14.72 -10.03 28.31
CA ILE A 107 -14.60 -8.56 28.31
C ILE A 107 -13.67 -8.09 27.20
N MET A 108 -12.50 -8.70 27.05
CA MET A 108 -11.53 -8.35 26.01
C MET A 108 -12.07 -8.58 24.60
N PHE A 109 -12.79 -9.67 24.39
CA PHE A 109 -13.46 -9.98 23.14
C PHE A 109 -14.54 -8.92 22.82
N CYS A 110 -15.43 -8.62 23.77
CA CYS A 110 -16.46 -7.59 23.60
C CYS A 110 -15.85 -6.20 23.35
N ALA A 111 -14.76 -5.85 24.04
CA ALA A 111 -14.04 -4.60 23.83
C ALA A 111 -13.46 -4.50 22.41
N SER A 112 -12.90 -5.60 21.89
CA SER A 112 -12.41 -5.67 20.52
C SER A 112 -13.52 -5.51 19.48
N VAL A 113 -14.64 -6.22 19.65
CA VAL A 113 -15.80 -6.11 18.74
C VAL A 113 -16.38 -4.69 18.78
N LYS A 114 -16.47 -4.08 19.97
CA LYS A 114 -16.92 -2.70 20.11
C LYS A 114 -16.00 -1.73 19.36
N GLU A 115 -14.69 -1.83 19.57
CA GLU A 115 -13.74 -0.95 18.89
C GLU A 115 -13.74 -1.14 17.37
N MET A 116 -13.88 -2.39 16.87
CA MET A 116 -14.08 -2.63 15.43
C MET A 116 -15.33 -1.95 14.88
N ASN A 117 -16.41 -1.91 15.67
CA ASN A 117 -17.68 -1.30 15.26
C ASN A 117 -17.64 0.24 15.29
N ASP A 118 -16.80 0.82 16.15
CA ASP A 118 -16.71 2.26 16.32
C ASP A 118 -15.74 2.94 15.33
N LEU A 119 -14.83 2.18 14.73
CA LEU A 119 -13.79 2.72 13.86
C LEU A 119 -14.15 2.58 12.38
N ARG A 120 -13.69 3.57 11.61
CA ARG A 120 -13.68 3.49 10.15
C ARG A 120 -12.35 2.95 9.65
N LEU A 121 -12.34 2.45 8.41
CA LEU A 121 -11.16 1.84 7.79
C LEU A 121 -9.95 2.79 7.76
N GLU A 122 -10.17 4.11 7.65
CA GLU A 122 -9.12 5.14 7.65
C GLU A 122 -8.42 5.31 9.00
N GLU A 123 -9.05 4.86 10.10
CA GLU A 123 -8.52 4.93 11.46
C GLU A 123 -7.83 3.63 11.90
N ILE A 124 -7.89 2.60 11.05
CA ILE A 124 -7.32 1.28 11.32
C ILE A 124 -5.81 1.33 11.14
N THR A 125 -5.11 0.75 12.10
CA THR A 125 -3.67 0.53 12.08
C THR A 125 -3.37 -0.95 12.29
N GLU A 126 -2.19 -1.39 11.88
CA GLU A 126 -1.73 -2.75 12.15
C GLU A 126 -1.76 -3.12 13.63
N ASP A 127 -1.32 -2.22 14.52
CA ASP A 127 -1.34 -2.46 15.96
C ASP A 127 -2.75 -2.75 16.49
N ARG A 128 -3.78 -2.05 15.97
CA ARG A 128 -5.18 -2.33 16.33
C ARG A 128 -5.62 -3.71 15.83
N ILE A 129 -5.28 -4.07 14.59
CA ILE A 129 -5.59 -5.38 14.02
C ILE A 129 -4.96 -6.50 14.86
N LEU A 130 -3.69 -6.35 15.25
CA LEU A 130 -2.98 -7.31 16.07
C LEU A 130 -3.54 -7.38 17.50
N LYS A 131 -3.91 -6.24 18.09
CA LYS A 131 -4.59 -6.19 19.39
C LYS A 131 -5.91 -6.97 19.36
N TRP A 132 -6.73 -6.78 18.34
CA TRP A 132 -7.98 -7.51 18.19
C TRP A 132 -7.78 -9.00 17.92
N ARG A 133 -6.76 -9.33 17.11
CA ARG A 133 -6.34 -10.72 16.88
C ARG A 133 -6.07 -11.44 18.18
N ASP A 134 -5.31 -10.81 19.07
CA ASP A 134 -4.93 -11.39 20.35
C ASP A 134 -6.15 -11.72 21.22
N ALA A 135 -7.09 -10.78 21.35
CA ALA A 135 -8.33 -11.00 22.10
C ALA A 135 -9.21 -12.11 21.49
N ILE A 136 -9.32 -12.17 20.15
CA ILE A 136 -10.06 -13.23 19.46
C ILE A 136 -9.38 -14.60 19.65
N LYS A 137 -8.05 -14.67 19.57
CA LYS A 137 -7.31 -15.91 19.79
C LYS A 137 -7.43 -16.40 21.22
N ASP A 138 -7.39 -15.51 22.21
CA ASP A 138 -7.59 -15.91 23.61
C ASP A 138 -8.99 -16.48 23.83
N ALA A 139 -10.01 -15.91 23.19
CA ALA A 139 -11.36 -16.46 23.19
C ALA A 139 -11.42 -17.86 22.53
N LEU A 140 -10.79 -18.05 21.37
CA LEU A 140 -10.70 -19.36 20.72
C LEU A 140 -9.97 -20.40 21.60
N ARG A 141 -8.86 -20.02 22.25
CA ARG A 141 -8.08 -20.90 23.14
C ARG A 141 -8.90 -21.43 24.30
N ILE A 142 -9.81 -20.62 24.84
CA ILE A 142 -10.72 -21.04 25.92
C ILE A 142 -12.04 -21.66 25.40
N SER A 143 -12.07 -22.03 24.12
CA SER A 143 -13.18 -22.69 23.43
C SER A 143 -14.46 -21.85 23.31
N PHE A 144 -14.33 -20.53 23.15
CA PHE A 144 -15.46 -19.72 22.72
C PHE A 144 -15.77 -19.98 21.24
N LYS A 145 -17.06 -19.89 20.88
CA LYS A 145 -17.52 -20.01 19.49
C LYS A 145 -17.41 -18.68 18.76
N VAL A 146 -16.18 -18.27 18.42
CA VAL A 146 -15.88 -16.93 17.85
C VAL A 146 -15.16 -16.98 16.50
N ASP A 147 -15.24 -18.10 15.78
CA ASP A 147 -14.64 -18.25 14.45
C ASP A 147 -15.10 -17.13 13.48
N PHE A 148 -16.37 -16.70 13.60
CA PHE A 148 -16.94 -15.60 12.83
C PHE A 148 -16.15 -14.29 12.99
N ALA A 149 -15.64 -14.01 14.19
CA ALA A 149 -14.88 -12.80 14.48
C ALA A 149 -13.49 -12.89 13.84
N MET A 150 -12.87 -14.06 13.86
CA MET A 150 -11.58 -14.29 13.20
C MET A 150 -11.70 -14.16 11.68
N GLU A 151 -12.75 -14.72 11.08
CA GLU A 151 -13.04 -14.55 9.66
C GLU A 151 -13.28 -13.08 9.29
N HIS A 152 -13.99 -12.33 10.14
CA HIS A 152 -14.21 -10.91 9.93
C HIS A 152 -12.91 -10.10 10.06
N LEU A 153 -12.07 -10.41 11.05
CA LEU A 153 -10.77 -9.76 11.23
C LEU A 153 -9.86 -9.92 10.01
N LYS A 154 -9.85 -11.12 9.40
CA LYS A 154 -9.12 -11.35 8.13
C LYS A 154 -9.61 -10.43 7.02
N LYS A 155 -10.92 -10.19 6.92
CA LYS A 155 -11.50 -9.25 5.94
C LYS A 155 -11.08 -7.80 6.22
N ILE A 156 -11.06 -7.38 7.49
CA ILE A 156 -10.56 -6.07 7.90
C ILE A 156 -9.08 -5.91 7.50
N ALA A 157 -8.24 -6.90 7.77
CA ALA A 157 -6.83 -6.86 7.40
C ALA A 157 -6.63 -6.73 5.89
N CYS A 158 -7.37 -7.50 5.09
CA CYS A 158 -7.36 -7.36 3.63
C CYS A 158 -7.80 -5.97 3.17
N ALA A 159 -8.83 -5.38 3.80
CA ALA A 159 -9.30 -4.04 3.47
C ALA A 159 -8.25 -2.96 3.82
N TYR A 160 -7.58 -3.08 4.97
CA TYR A 160 -6.48 -2.21 5.39
C TYR A 160 -5.33 -2.25 4.39
N ILE A 161 -4.88 -3.46 4.02
CA ILE A 161 -3.87 -3.66 2.97
C ILE A 161 -4.32 -3.02 1.65
N GLY A 162 -5.58 -3.23 1.26
CA GLY A 162 -6.13 -2.65 0.04
C GLY A 162 -6.08 -1.12 0.00
N GLN A 163 -6.18 -0.44 1.15
CA GLN A 163 -5.99 1.02 1.22
C GLN A 163 -4.53 1.42 0.96
N ILE A 164 -3.58 0.73 1.59
CA ILE A 164 -2.15 0.99 1.40
C ILE A 164 -1.76 0.81 -0.07
N GLU A 165 -2.15 -0.31 -0.67
CA GLU A 165 -1.84 -0.59 -2.07
C GLU A 165 -2.50 0.41 -3.02
N ARG A 166 -3.75 0.81 -2.75
CA ARG A 166 -4.42 1.87 -3.52
C ARG A 166 -3.65 3.19 -3.47
N GLN A 167 -3.10 3.55 -2.31
CA GLN A 167 -2.33 4.78 -2.18
C GLN A 167 -1.01 4.70 -2.96
N LYS A 168 -0.27 3.59 -2.84
CA LYS A 168 0.95 3.34 -3.63
C LYS A 168 0.67 3.45 -5.14
N LEU A 169 -0.42 2.85 -5.61
CA LEU A 169 -0.81 2.91 -7.04
C LEU A 169 -1.12 4.35 -7.48
N LYS A 170 -1.78 5.16 -6.66
CA LYS A 170 -2.02 6.58 -6.95
C LYS A 170 -0.71 7.35 -7.05
N ASP A 171 0.22 7.12 -6.13
CA ASP A 171 1.52 7.81 -6.11
C ASP A 171 2.36 7.45 -7.33
N LEU A 172 2.36 6.17 -7.73
CA LEU A 172 2.99 5.71 -8.96
C LEU A 172 2.35 6.33 -10.20
N ALA A 173 1.02 6.38 -10.28
CA ALA A 173 0.30 6.99 -11.40
C ALA A 173 0.63 8.49 -11.54
N MET A 174 0.68 9.23 -10.42
CA MET A 174 1.10 10.64 -10.42
C MET A 174 2.54 10.81 -10.91
N ARG A 175 3.45 9.91 -10.50
CA ARG A 175 4.85 9.93 -10.96
C ARG A 175 4.96 9.66 -12.45
N ILE A 176 4.20 8.71 -12.99
CA ILE A 176 4.14 8.42 -14.42
C ILE A 176 3.69 9.66 -15.18
N SER A 177 2.56 10.25 -14.79
CA SER A 177 2.01 11.45 -15.43
C SER A 177 3.04 12.59 -15.48
N ARG A 178 3.77 12.83 -14.38
CA ARG A 178 4.82 13.85 -14.34
C ARG A 178 5.98 13.56 -15.29
N LEU A 179 6.41 12.30 -15.38
CA LEU A 179 7.48 11.90 -16.29
C LEU A 179 7.05 12.00 -17.76
N GLU A 180 5.78 11.74 -18.06
CA GLU A 180 5.22 11.91 -19.40
C GLU A 180 5.22 13.38 -19.82
N ASP A 181 4.83 14.29 -18.92
CA ASP A 181 4.88 15.73 -19.16
C ASP A 181 6.32 16.22 -19.40
N ASP A 182 7.27 15.81 -18.56
CA ASP A 182 8.70 16.13 -18.71
C ASP A 182 9.27 15.59 -20.03
N LEU A 183 8.91 14.35 -20.40
CA LEU A 183 9.32 13.74 -21.66
C LEU A 183 8.78 14.53 -22.86
N ASN A 184 7.51 14.92 -22.82
CA ASN A 184 6.89 15.71 -23.88
C ASN A 184 7.56 17.09 -24.01
N PHE A 185 7.83 17.76 -22.89
CA PHE A 185 8.58 19.01 -22.87
C PHE A 185 9.96 18.87 -23.52
N ARG A 186 10.72 17.83 -23.15
CA ARG A 186 12.06 17.58 -23.74
C ARG A 186 11.99 17.26 -25.23
N LYS A 187 10.96 16.53 -25.70
CA LYS A 187 10.75 16.29 -27.14
C LYS A 187 10.51 17.60 -27.90
N GLN A 188 9.77 18.54 -27.33
CA GLN A 188 9.55 19.85 -27.94
C GLN A 188 10.85 20.66 -28.01
N GLU A 189 11.65 20.67 -26.94
CA GLU A 189 12.95 21.36 -26.93
C GLU A 189 13.91 20.74 -27.96
N LEU A 190 13.97 19.41 -28.07
CA LEU A 190 14.75 18.72 -29.09
C LEU A 190 14.30 19.11 -30.52
N ALA A 191 12.99 19.15 -30.77
CA ALA A 191 12.45 19.54 -32.07
C ALA A 191 12.84 20.98 -32.45
N LYS A 192 12.78 21.92 -31.50
CA LYS A 192 13.21 23.31 -31.71
C LYS A 192 14.72 23.39 -31.99
N ALA A 193 15.54 22.72 -31.18
CA ALA A 193 16.99 22.71 -31.33
C ALA A 193 17.41 22.09 -32.68
N TYR A 194 16.78 20.99 -33.08
CA TYR A 194 17.02 20.38 -34.39
C TYR A 194 16.68 21.34 -35.53
N LYS A 195 15.51 21.98 -35.48
CA LYS A 195 15.10 22.94 -36.52
C LYS A 195 16.07 24.12 -36.64
N GLN A 196 16.59 24.62 -35.52
CA GLN A 196 17.60 25.69 -35.50
C GLN A 196 18.94 25.22 -36.07
N SER A 197 19.35 23.99 -35.78
CA SER A 197 20.66 23.46 -36.15
C SER A 197 20.71 22.80 -37.54
N LYS A 198 19.56 22.53 -38.17
CA LYS A 198 19.45 21.74 -39.40
C LYS A 198 20.42 22.16 -40.50
N VAL A 199 20.52 23.46 -40.79
CA VAL A 199 21.40 23.97 -41.85
C VAL A 199 22.87 23.64 -41.58
N TYR A 200 23.32 23.69 -40.33
CA TYR A 200 24.70 23.35 -39.97
C TYR A 200 24.94 21.84 -40.02
N ILE A 201 23.95 21.03 -39.64
CA ILE A 201 24.00 19.57 -39.73
C ILE A 201 24.11 19.14 -41.20
N ASP A 202 23.24 19.67 -42.07
CA ASP A 202 23.24 19.37 -43.50
C ASP A 202 24.59 19.72 -44.16
N VAL A 203 25.21 20.83 -43.75
CA VAL A 203 26.57 21.21 -44.20
C VAL A 203 27.62 20.23 -43.68
N ALA A 204 27.59 19.87 -42.39
CA ALA A 204 28.54 18.93 -41.81
C ALA A 204 28.48 17.56 -42.50
N ASP A 205 27.28 17.06 -42.79
CA ASP A 205 27.07 15.78 -43.48
C ASP A 205 27.67 15.77 -44.89
N ASN A 206 27.69 16.92 -45.58
CA ASN A 206 28.37 17.02 -46.88
C ASN A 206 29.89 16.84 -46.81
N PHE A 207 30.51 17.11 -45.65
CA PHE A 207 31.95 16.93 -45.41
C PHE A 207 32.30 15.62 -44.73
N ASN A 208 31.34 14.93 -44.09
CA ASN A 208 31.58 13.64 -43.44
C ASN A 208 32.19 12.62 -44.43
N GLY A 209 33.32 12.03 -44.04
CA GLY A 209 34.06 11.06 -44.87
C GLY A 209 34.84 11.66 -46.05
N LYS A 210 34.88 13.00 -46.19
CA LYS A 210 35.62 13.69 -47.26
C LYS A 210 36.73 14.56 -46.69
N LEU A 211 37.75 14.85 -47.50
CA LEU A 211 38.72 15.89 -47.16
C LEU A 211 38.00 17.24 -47.11
N VAL A 212 38.26 18.05 -46.09
CA VAL A 212 37.62 19.36 -45.92
C VAL A 212 37.88 20.33 -47.07
N SER A 213 38.93 20.09 -47.86
CA SER A 213 39.26 20.84 -49.07
C SER A 213 38.57 20.33 -50.34
N TRP A 214 37.80 19.23 -50.28
CA TRP A 214 37.23 18.53 -51.44
C TRP A 214 36.35 19.43 -52.31
N GLY A 215 35.57 20.33 -51.72
CA GLY A 215 34.74 21.30 -52.47
C GLY A 215 35.52 22.47 -53.09
N MET A 216 36.76 22.74 -52.66
CA MET A 216 37.56 23.87 -53.15
C MET A 216 38.18 23.61 -54.53
N PHE A 217 38.34 22.34 -54.90
CA PHE A 217 39.04 21.94 -56.12
C PHE A 217 38.12 21.32 -57.19
N GLN A 218 36.80 21.42 -57.02
CA GLN A 218 35.81 20.87 -57.98
C GLN A 218 35.54 21.75 -59.21
N SER A 219 36.01 23.00 -59.23
CA SER A 219 35.75 23.96 -60.32
C SER A 219 36.85 24.02 -61.40
N CYS A 220 37.70 22.99 -61.51
CA CYS A 220 38.71 22.91 -62.56
C CYS A 220 38.53 21.63 -63.40
N ALA A 221 37.44 21.56 -64.17
CA ALA A 221 37.26 20.66 -65.30
C ALA A 221 36.23 21.25 -66.28
#